data_AF-A0ABC8KJ02-F1
#
_entry.id   AF-A0ABC8KJ02-F1
#
_cell.length_a   1.000
_cell.length_b   1.000
_cell.length_c   1.000
_cell.angle_alpha   90.00
_cell.angle_beta   90.00
_cell.angle_gamma   90.00
#
_symmetry.space_group_name_H-M   'P 1'
#
loop_
_entity.id
_entity.type
_entity.pdbx_description
1 polymer ?
#
loop_
_entity_poly.entity_id
_entity_poly.type
_entity_poly.pdbx_seq_one_letter_code
_entity_poly.pdbx_strand_id
1 'polypeptide(L)'
;MKLSEIISKAEDLGSFYFSVFFRWLKDPSRDNNVSLIVRLIFQAVVYVIWKERNQMLHLSVEKPPGIIIEEIKQVIRLRLDQVARIQAVL
;
A
#
# COMPACT_ATOMS: atom_id res chain seq x y z
N MET A 1 -26.82 -4.97 22.94
CA MET A 1 -25.55 -4.32 22.55
C MET A 1 -25.89 -2.93 22.02
N LYS A 2 -25.34 -1.87 22.63
CA LYS A 2 -25.64 -0.47 22.23
C LYS A 2 -24.73 -0.05 21.08
N LEU A 3 -25.21 0.85 20.21
CA LEU A 3 -24.47 1.34 19.03
C LEU A 3 -23.10 1.96 19.39
N SER A 4 -23.00 2.65 20.53
CA SER A 4 -21.73 3.21 21.05
C SER A 4 -20.67 2.14 21.34
N GLU A 5 -21.12 0.97 21.76
CA GLU A 5 -20.27 -0.19 22.09
C GLU A 5 -19.70 -0.84 20.82
N ILE A 6 -20.47 -0.84 19.74
CA ILE A 6 -20.04 -1.33 18.42
C ILE A 6 -18.96 -0.40 17.84
N ILE A 7 -19.16 0.92 17.93
CA ILE A 7 -18.24 1.93 17.39
C ILE A 7 -16.89 1.87 18.12
N SER A 8 -16.90 1.89 19.46
CA SER A 8 -15.67 1.77 20.25
C SER A 8 -14.92 0.48 19.94
N LYS A 9 -15.63 -0.64 19.80
CA LYS A 9 -15.01 -1.92 19.47
C LYS A 9 -14.42 -1.96 18.06
N ALA A 10 -15.02 -1.25 17.10
CA ALA A 10 -14.50 -1.11 15.74
C ALA A 10 -13.25 -0.21 15.68
N GLU A 11 -13.20 0.86 16.46
CA GLU A 11 -12.02 1.73 16.59
C GLU A 11 -10.83 0.98 17.18
N ASP A 12 -11.06 0.23 18.25
CA ASP A 12 -10.02 -0.62 18.87
C ASP A 12 -9.49 -1.67 17.90
N LEU A 13 -10.39 -2.30 17.14
CA LEU A 13 -10.02 -3.28 16.11
C LEU A 13 -9.16 -2.64 15.02
N GLY A 14 -9.56 -1.46 14.54
CA GLY A 14 -8.84 -0.71 13.51
C GLY A 14 -7.42 -0.32 13.96
N SER A 15 -7.30 0.21 15.19
CA SER A 15 -6.01 0.53 15.80
C SER A 15 -5.11 -0.69 15.95
N PHE A 16 -5.67 -1.82 16.41
CA PHE A 16 -4.94 -3.08 16.54
C PHE A 16 -4.39 -3.56 15.19
N TYR A 17 -5.25 -3.69 14.16
CA TYR A 17 -4.81 -4.14 12.85
C TYR A 17 -3.78 -3.21 12.21
N PHE A 18 -3.93 -1.89 12.37
CA PHE A 18 -2.94 -0.92 11.94
C PHE A 18 -1.59 -1.19 12.61
N SER A 19 -1.56 -1.32 13.94
CA SER A 19 -0.32 -1.57 14.68
C SER A 19 0.38 -2.89 14.28
N VAL A 20 -0.40 -3.95 14.01
CA VAL A 20 0.11 -5.25 13.57
C VAL A 20 0.65 -5.17 12.16
N PHE A 21 -0.07 -4.49 11.27
CA PHE A 21 0.34 -4.29 9.88
C PHE A 21 1.67 -3.52 9.78
N PHE A 22 1.83 -2.41 10.52
CA PHE A 22 3.09 -1.66 10.54
C PHE A 22 4.25 -2.44 11.13
N ARG A 23 3.99 -3.28 12.14
CA ARG A 23 5.00 -4.17 12.72
C ARG A 23 5.46 -5.22 11.71
N TRP A 24 4.53 -5.80 10.97
CA TRP A 24 4.84 -6.73 9.88
C TRP A 24 5.59 -6.02 8.74
N LEU A 25 5.19 -4.82 8.35
CA LEU A 25 5.85 -4.05 7.30
C LEU A 25 7.29 -3.65 7.67
N LYS A 26 7.58 -3.48 8.97
CA LYS A 26 8.92 -3.20 9.47
C LYS A 26 9.87 -4.35 9.18
N ASP A 27 9.50 -5.58 9.48
CA ASP A 27 10.31 -6.79 9.25
C ASP A 27 9.46 -7.91 8.64
N PRO A 28 9.13 -7.84 7.34
CA PRO A 28 8.20 -8.77 6.71
C PRO A 28 8.85 -10.13 6.38
N SER A 29 10.18 -10.17 6.24
CA SER A 29 10.96 -11.38 5.96
C SER A 29 12.38 -11.24 6.48
N ARG A 30 13.03 -12.38 6.74
CA ARG A 30 14.48 -12.46 7.02
C ARG A 30 15.33 -12.16 5.78
N ASP A 31 14.77 -12.36 4.59
CA ASP A 31 15.43 -12.04 3.33
C ASP A 31 15.25 -10.56 3.01
N ASN A 32 16.37 -9.85 2.89
CA ASN A 32 16.42 -8.42 2.58
C ASN A 32 15.80 -8.10 1.21
N ASN A 33 15.91 -8.98 0.22
CA ASN A 33 15.29 -8.79 -1.10
C ASN A 33 13.77 -8.85 -1.00
N VAL A 34 13.25 -9.86 -0.28
CA VAL A 34 11.80 -9.99 -0.05
C VAL A 34 11.28 -8.78 0.73
N SER A 35 12.00 -8.35 1.76
CA SER A 35 11.65 -7.16 2.53
C SER A 35 11.64 -5.88 1.70
N LEU A 36 12.60 -5.72 0.79
CA LEU A 36 12.62 -4.61 -0.16
C LEU A 36 11.41 -4.65 -1.12
N ILE A 37 11.11 -5.81 -1.70
CA ILE A 37 9.97 -6.00 -2.61
C ILE A 37 8.65 -5.63 -1.91
N VAL A 38 8.42 -6.14 -0.70
CA VAL A 38 7.20 -5.84 0.08
C VAL A 38 7.06 -4.34 0.33
N ARG A 39 8.14 -3.66 0.72
CA ARG A 39 8.13 -2.20 0.96
C ARG A 39 7.87 -1.41 -0.32
N LEU A 40 8.42 -1.84 -1.46
CA LEU A 40 8.16 -1.21 -2.76
C LEU A 40 6.70 -1.35 -3.19
N ILE A 41 6.11 -2.53 -3.00
CA ILE A 41 4.69 -2.78 -3.26
C ILE A 41 3.83 -1.87 -2.39
N PHE A 42 4.12 -1.80 -1.09
CA PHE A 42 3.38 -0.93 -0.17
C PHE A 42 3.46 0.55 -0.59
N GLN A 43 4.66 1.03 -0.93
CA GLN A 43 4.87 2.40 -1.38
C GLN A 43 4.06 2.69 -2.66
N ALA A 44 4.06 1.77 -3.63
CA ALA A 44 3.31 1.91 -4.87
C ALA A 44 1.79 2.02 -4.61
N VAL A 45 1.24 1.16 -3.75
CA VAL A 45 -0.18 1.17 -3.38
C VAL A 45 -0.58 2.48 -2.72
N VAL A 46 0.16 2.90 -1.68
CA VAL A 46 -0.12 4.14 -0.94
C VAL A 46 -0.02 5.36 -1.86
N TYR A 47 1.00 5.41 -2.71
CA TYR A 47 1.20 6.51 -3.64
C TYR A 47 0.07 6.65 -4.65
N VAL A 48 -0.35 5.55 -5.30
CA VAL A 48 -1.43 5.61 -6.29
C VAL A 48 -2.74 6.00 -5.63
N ILE A 49 -3.09 5.43 -4.47
CA ILE A 49 -4.32 5.81 -3.75
C ILE A 49 -4.31 7.29 -3.37
N TRP A 50 -3.19 7.80 -2.85
CA TRP A 50 -3.03 9.21 -2.52
C TRP A 50 -3.15 10.10 -3.77
N LYS A 51 -2.51 9.70 -4.88
CA LYS A 51 -2.57 10.41 -6.16
C LYS A 51 -4.01 10.49 -6.66
N GLU A 52 -4.74 9.39 -6.68
CA GLU A 52 -6.14 9.36 -7.11
C GLU A 52 -7.00 10.28 -6.25
N ARG A 53 -6.87 10.21 -4.93
CA ARG A 53 -7.65 11.09 -4.03
C ARG A 53 -7.35 12.56 -4.25
N ASN A 54 -6.09 12.93 -4.46
CA ASN A 54 -5.76 14.30 -4.82
C ASN A 54 -6.29 14.70 -6.19
N GLN A 55 -6.24 13.82 -7.18
CA GLN A 55 -6.82 14.08 -8.49
C GLN A 55 -8.34 14.28 -8.41
N MET A 56 -9.04 13.49 -7.60
CA MET A 56 -10.48 13.65 -7.36
C MET A 56 -10.79 15.02 -6.73
N LEU A 57 -10.00 15.46 -5.75
CA LEU A 57 -10.17 16.79 -5.12
C LEU A 57 -10.04 17.94 -6.12
N HIS A 58 -9.18 17.80 -7.14
CA HIS A 58 -8.94 18.88 -8.12
C HIS A 58 -9.79 18.78 -9.39
N LEU A 59 -10.14 17.57 -9.83
CA LEU A 59 -10.77 17.33 -11.13
C LEU A 59 -12.21 16.82 -11.02
N SER A 60 -12.66 16.41 -9.83
CA SER A 60 -14.00 15.82 -9.58
C SER A 60 -14.34 14.61 -10.48
N VAL A 61 -13.33 13.94 -11.05
CA VAL A 61 -13.49 12.75 -11.86
C VAL A 61 -12.99 11.55 -11.05
N GLU A 62 -13.85 10.54 -10.90
CA GLU A 62 -13.50 9.30 -10.22
C GLU A 62 -13.03 8.27 -11.25
N LYS A 63 -11.82 7.72 -11.05
CA LYS A 63 -11.38 6.58 -11.87
C LYS A 63 -12.03 5.30 -11.37
N PRO A 64 -12.45 4.40 -12.29
CA PRO A 64 -12.89 3.07 -11.90
C PRO A 64 -11.77 2.32 -11.16
N PRO A 65 -12.09 1.51 -10.13
CA PRO A 65 -11.09 0.77 -9.35
C PRO A 65 -10.17 -0.11 -10.20
N GLY A 66 -10.67 -0.67 -11.31
CA GLY A 66 -9.86 -1.48 -12.23
C GLY A 66 -8.69 -0.71 -12.84
N ILE A 67 -8.87 0.57 -13.15
CA ILE A 67 -7.80 1.42 -13.68
C ILE A 67 -6.74 1.68 -12.61
N ILE A 68 -7.17 1.95 -11.38
CA ILE A 68 -6.27 2.16 -10.23
C ILE A 68 -5.43 0.91 -9.97
N ILE A 69 -6.03 -0.27 -10.04
CA ILE A 69 -5.33 -1.56 -9.85
C ILE A 69 -4.28 -1.76 -10.95
N GLU A 70 -4.61 -1.49 -12.22
CA GLU A 70 -3.64 -1.60 -13.30
C GLU A 70 -2.51 -0.58 -13.16
N GLU A 71 -2.80 0.64 -12.72
CA GLU A 71 -1.77 1.66 -12.46
C GLU A 71 -0.83 1.23 -11.34
N ILE A 72 -1.36 0.64 -10.24
CA ILE A 72 -0.55 0.04 -9.18
C ILE A 72 0.37 -1.06 -9.73
N LYS A 73 -0.17 -1.99 -10.52
CA LYS A 73 0.62 -3.09 -11.12
C LYS A 73 1.74 -2.54 -12.01
N GLN A 74 1.48 -1.49 -12.78
CA GLN A 74 2.48 -0.85 -13.63
C GLN A 74 3.60 -0.20 -12.80
N VAL A 75 3.24 0.56 -11.75
CA VAL A 75 4.25 1.16 -10.84
C VAL A 75 5.11 0.08 -10.20
N ILE A 76 4.52 -1.02 -9.73
CA ILE A 76 5.26 -2.15 -9.15
C ILE A 76 6.24 -2.74 -10.18
N ARG A 77 5.78 -3.04 -11.40
CA ARG A 77 6.64 -3.61 -12.46
C ARG A 77 7.83 -2.71 -12.76
N LEU A 78 7.61 -1.41 -12.93
CA LEU A 78 8.68 -0.44 -13.21
C LEU A 78 9.71 -0.36 -12.08
N ARG A 79 9.25 -0.36 -10.82
CA ARG A 79 10.14 -0.33 -9.65
C ARG A 79 10.95 -1.61 -9.51
N LEU A 80 10.35 -2.77 -9.75
CA LEU A 80 11.04 -4.05 -9.66
C LEU A 80 12.05 -4.25 -10.80
N ASP A 81 11.70 -3.85 -12.02
CA ASP A 81 12.63 -3.88 -13.16
C ASP A 81 13.88 -3.03 -12.91
N GLN A 82 13.71 -1.83 -12.34
CA GLN A 82 14.82 -0.98 -11.92
C GLN A 82 15.75 -1.70 -10.91
N VAL A 83 15.18 -2.35 -9.89
CA VAL A 83 15.97 -3.07 -8.87
C VAL A 83 16.68 -4.28 -9.48
N ALA A 84 16.00 -5.05 -10.32
CA ALA A 84 16.57 -6.22 -10.99
C ALA A 84 17.78 -5.85 -11.86
N ARG A 85 17.71 -4.73 -12.60
CA ARG A 85 18.82 -4.24 -13.41
C ARG A 85 20.02 -3.80 -12.57
N ILE A 86 19.79 -3.11 -11.45
CA ILE A 86 20.87 -2.70 -10.54
C ILE A 86 21.57 -3.93 -9.96
N GLN A 87 20.81 -4.96 -9.58
CA GLN A 87 21.37 -6.21 -9.05
C GLN A 87 22.15 -7.02 -10.09
N ALA A 88 21.75 -6.99 -11.37
CA ALA A 88 22.45 -7.72 -12.43
C ALA A 88 23.81 -7.11 -12.82
N VAL A 89 24.11 -5.89 -12.38
CA VAL A 89 25.36 -5.17 -12.66
C VAL A 89 26.38 -5.33 -11.52
N LEU A 90 25.99 -5.89 -10.38
CA LEU A 90 26.81 -6.19 -9.21
C LEU A 90 27.27 -7.65 -9.20
#